data_AF-A0A7J2JH17-F1
#
_entry.id   AF-A0A7J2JH17-F1
#
_cell.length_a   1.000
_cell.length_b   1.000
_cell.length_c   1.000
_cell.angle_alpha   90.00
_cell.angle_beta   90.00
_cell.angle_gamma   90.00
#
_symmetry.space_group_name_H-M   'P 1'
#
loop_
_entity.id
_entity.type
_entity.pdbx_description
1 polymer ?
#
loop_
_entity_poly.entity_id
_entity_poly.type
_entity_poly.pdbx_seq_one_letter_code
_entity_poly.pdbx_strand_id
1 'polypeptide(L)'
;PLIRWAEKKTYLARQVLPKKISLRKMVKQLGGLVLLVAGITRGDPMLMGEGVNMDFVVEPARAKLIPRFKEVKKAALKAGAYGCSISGAGPSIFALTSPQVSNSVARAMARVLEEFSISYKLLITRFSREGARVEG
;
A
#
# COMPACT_ATOMS: atom_id res chain seq x y z
N PRO A 1 17.35 -10.18 -10.35
CA PRO A 1 17.92 -10.79 -9.12
C PRO A 1 16.86 -10.88 -8.02
N LEU A 2 16.74 -12.02 -7.32
CA LEU A 2 15.91 -12.11 -6.12
C LEU A 2 16.45 -11.12 -5.08
N ILE A 3 15.66 -10.09 -4.75
CA ILE A 3 16.03 -9.12 -3.73
C ILE A 3 15.99 -9.84 -2.39
N ARG A 4 17.17 -10.12 -1.83
CA ARG A 4 17.31 -10.76 -0.52
C ARG A 4 16.99 -9.72 0.55
N TRP A 5 15.77 -9.77 1.07
CA TRP A 5 15.32 -8.88 2.13
C TRP A 5 16.06 -9.19 3.43
N ALA A 6 16.50 -8.16 4.15
CA ALA A 6 17.20 -8.32 5.41
C ALA A 6 16.37 -9.13 6.43
N GLU A 7 17.01 -10.03 7.18
CA GLU A 7 16.38 -10.88 8.21
C GLU A 7 15.56 -10.08 9.25
N LYS A 8 15.90 -8.81 9.46
CA LYS A 8 15.22 -7.88 10.40
C LYS A 8 14.42 -6.79 9.70
N LYS A 9 13.79 -7.05 8.54
CA LYS A 9 13.08 -6.02 7.75
C LYS A 9 12.09 -5.18 8.57
N THR A 10 11.30 -5.81 9.44
CA THR A 10 10.26 -5.11 10.23
C THR A 10 10.88 -4.17 11.25
N TYR A 11 12.01 -4.57 11.85
CA TYR A 11 12.78 -3.73 12.75
C TYR A 11 13.37 -2.53 11.99
N LEU A 12 14.01 -2.76 10.84
CA LEU A 12 14.57 -1.69 10.00
C LEU A 12 13.49 -0.71 9.52
N ALA A 13 12.34 -1.21 9.10
CA ALA A 13 11.20 -0.38 8.67
C ALA A 13 10.60 0.47 9.80
N ARG A 14 10.81 0.11 11.08
CA ARG A 14 10.46 0.95 12.22
C ARG A 14 11.52 2.01 12.52
N GLN A 15 12.81 1.68 12.34
CA GLN A 15 13.92 2.59 12.59
C GLN A 15 13.95 3.79 11.64
N VAL A 16 13.46 3.65 10.41
CA VAL A 16 13.41 4.77 9.45
C VAL A 16 12.31 5.81 9.73
N LEU A 17 11.42 5.52 10.68
CA LEU A 17 10.32 6.43 11.00
C LEU A 17 10.83 7.67 11.75
N PRO A 18 10.27 8.86 11.48
CA PRO A 18 10.66 10.06 12.21
C PRO A 18 10.28 9.94 13.69
N LYS A 19 11.21 10.31 14.58
CA LYS A 19 10.96 10.32 16.04
C LYS A 19 9.99 11.43 16.48
N LYS A 20 9.83 12.47 15.67
CA LYS A 20 8.94 13.61 15.91
C LYS A 20 8.26 14.02 14.60
N ILE A 21 7.01 14.46 14.69
CA ILE A 21 6.27 15.07 13.58
C ILE A 21 5.70 16.40 14.04
N SER A 22 5.53 17.35 13.12
CA SER A 22 4.88 18.61 13.43
C SER A 22 3.37 18.43 13.63
N LEU A 23 2.76 19.29 14.44
CA LEU A 23 1.31 19.31 14.63
C LEU A 23 0.57 19.44 13.28
N ARG A 24 1.05 20.31 12.38
CA ARG A 24 0.50 20.45 11.02
C ARG A 24 0.50 19.13 10.24
N LYS A 25 1.57 18.34 10.34
CA LYS A 25 1.66 17.04 9.66
C LYS A 25 0.71 16.03 10.31
N MET A 26 0.61 16.04 11.64
CA MET A 26 -0.33 15.19 12.37
C MET A 26 -1.79 15.48 11.97
N VAL A 27 -2.18 16.75 11.88
CA VAL A 27 -3.53 17.15 11.42
C VAL A 27 -3.82 16.60 10.02
N LYS A 28 -2.87 16.70 9.08
CA LYS A 28 -3.04 16.13 7.73
C LYS A 28 -3.16 14.60 7.74
N GLN A 29 -2.34 13.91 8.53
CA GLN A 29 -2.41 12.45 8.67
C GLN A 29 -3.77 12.00 9.22
N LEU A 30 -4.27 12.70 10.24
CA LEU A 30 -5.58 12.42 10.84
C LEU A 30 -6.72 12.65 9.84
N GLY A 31 -6.60 13.64 8.96
CA GLY A 31 -7.55 13.83 7.86
C GLY A 31 -7.66 12.57 6.98
N GLY A 32 -6.53 11.99 6.57
CA GLY A 32 -6.52 10.73 5.80
C GLY A 32 -7.13 9.55 6.56
N LEU A 33 -6.86 9.44 7.86
CA LEU A 33 -7.47 8.42 8.72
C LEU A 33 -9.00 8.57 8.78
N VAL A 34 -9.51 9.79 8.95
CA VAL A 34 -10.95 10.07 8.99
C VAL A 34 -11.62 9.70 7.67
N LEU A 35 -11.01 10.03 6.53
CA LEU A 35 -11.52 9.63 5.21
C LEU A 35 -11.55 8.09 5.07
N LEU A 36 -10.48 7.41 5.48
CA LEU A 36 -10.44 5.95 5.44
C LEU A 36 -11.54 5.32 6.29
N VAL A 37 -11.71 5.77 7.53
CA VAL A 37 -12.74 5.27 8.45
C VAL A 37 -14.14 5.58 7.90
N ALA A 38 -14.38 6.80 7.42
CA ALA A 38 -15.66 7.19 6.83
C ALA A 38 -15.97 6.38 5.56
N GLY A 39 -14.97 6.09 4.73
CA GLY A 39 -15.13 5.27 3.54
C GLY A 39 -15.50 3.84 3.89
N ILE A 40 -14.86 3.26 4.91
CA ILE A 40 -15.20 1.92 5.40
C ILE A 40 -16.63 1.87 5.94
N THR A 41 -17.00 2.83 6.80
CA THR A 41 -18.34 2.81 7.45
C THR A 41 -19.47 3.10 6.49
N ARG A 42 -19.21 3.84 5.40
CA ARG A 42 -20.20 4.14 4.36
C ARG A 42 -20.18 3.16 3.19
N GLY A 43 -19.22 2.24 3.14
CA GLY A 43 -19.01 1.39 1.97
C GLY A 43 -18.59 2.17 0.73
N ASP A 44 -17.90 3.30 0.89
CA ASP A 44 -17.44 4.17 -0.19
C ASP A 44 -15.95 3.91 -0.50
N PRO A 45 -15.64 3.14 -1.56
CA PRO A 45 -14.27 2.78 -1.90
C PRO A 45 -13.45 3.96 -2.43
N MET A 46 -14.08 5.01 -2.96
CA MET A 46 -13.39 6.22 -3.40
C MET A 46 -12.81 6.94 -2.18
N LEU A 47 -13.64 7.12 -1.14
CA LEU A 47 -13.24 7.75 0.12
C LEU A 47 -12.19 6.92 0.86
N MET A 48 -12.33 5.58 0.86
CA MET A 48 -11.29 4.68 1.37
C MET A 48 -9.96 4.88 0.64
N GLY A 49 -10.00 4.94 -0.70
CA GLY A 49 -8.82 5.14 -1.54
C GLY A 49 -8.11 6.46 -1.26
N GLU A 50 -8.87 7.55 -1.13
CA GLU A 50 -8.34 8.86 -0.76
C GLU A 50 -7.63 8.82 0.59
N GLY A 51 -8.26 8.22 1.61
CA GLY A 51 -7.65 8.01 2.92
C GLY A 51 -6.35 7.19 2.86
N VAL A 52 -6.32 6.09 2.07
CA VAL A 52 -5.10 5.29 1.85
C VAL A 52 -3.99 6.09 1.19
N ASN A 53 -4.31 6.99 0.26
CA ASN A 53 -3.31 7.81 -0.41
C ASN A 53 -2.71 8.91 0.50
N MET A 54 -3.40 9.22 1.61
CA MET A 54 -3.04 10.27 2.56
C MET A 54 -2.16 9.77 3.73
N ASP A 55 -1.03 9.15 3.40
CA ASP A 55 0.03 8.89 4.37
C ASP A 55 1.21 9.84 4.18
N PHE A 56 1.31 10.81 5.09
CA PHE A 56 2.35 11.82 5.12
C PHE A 56 3.53 11.46 6.04
N VAL A 57 3.44 10.37 6.80
CA VAL A 57 4.41 10.03 7.85
C VAL A 57 5.16 8.74 7.52
N VAL A 58 4.42 7.63 7.37
CA VAL A 58 5.00 6.28 7.34
C VAL A 58 5.43 5.92 5.92
N GLU A 59 4.54 6.08 4.94
CA GLU A 59 4.81 5.79 3.54
C GLU A 59 6.04 6.56 3.01
N PRO A 60 6.20 7.89 3.19
CA PRO A 60 7.36 8.61 2.66
C PRO A 60 8.69 8.16 3.30
N ALA A 61 8.64 7.72 4.56
CA ALA A 61 9.81 7.21 5.27
C ALA A 61 10.19 5.80 4.78
N ARG A 62 9.20 4.90 4.65
CA ARG A 62 9.41 3.50 4.27
C ARG A 62 9.56 3.27 2.78
N ALA A 63 9.00 4.13 1.93
CA ALA A 63 9.08 4.00 0.46
C ALA A 63 10.52 3.90 -0.03
N LYS A 64 11.49 4.50 0.67
CA LYS A 64 12.92 4.43 0.35
C LYS A 64 13.51 3.03 0.47
N LEU A 65 12.89 2.16 1.27
CA LEU A 65 13.29 0.77 1.46
C LEU A 65 12.67 -0.18 0.42
N ILE A 66 11.72 0.31 -0.37
CA ILE A 66 10.95 -0.50 -1.31
C ILE A 66 11.30 -0.05 -2.73
N PRO A 67 12.02 -0.88 -3.50
CA PRO A 67 12.38 -0.61 -4.89
C PRO A 67 11.17 -0.22 -5.70
N ARG A 68 11.30 0.89 -6.43
CA ARG A 68 10.32 1.39 -7.40
C ARG A 68 8.91 1.64 -6.80
N PHE A 69 8.77 1.78 -5.48
CA PHE A 69 7.46 1.94 -4.83
C PHE A 69 6.64 3.09 -5.43
N LYS A 70 7.27 4.24 -5.65
CA LYS A 70 6.58 5.43 -6.18
C LYS A 70 6.08 5.20 -7.61
N GLU A 71 6.87 4.51 -8.42
CA GLU A 71 6.51 4.16 -9.79
C GLU A 71 5.37 3.13 -9.81
N VAL A 72 5.43 2.11 -8.96
CA VAL A 72 4.35 1.13 -8.80
C VAL A 72 3.05 1.81 -8.34
N LYS A 73 3.12 2.69 -7.32
CA LYS A 73 1.96 3.45 -6.84
C LYS A 73 1.37 4.32 -7.95
N LYS A 74 2.22 5.05 -8.68
CA LYS A 74 1.78 5.89 -9.81
C LYS A 74 1.12 5.05 -10.91
N ALA A 75 1.68 3.89 -11.25
CA ALA A 75 1.11 2.99 -12.25
C ALA A 75 -0.24 2.42 -11.81
N ALA A 76 -0.37 2.00 -10.55
CA ALA A 76 -1.62 1.50 -9.99
C ALA A 76 -2.74 2.56 -10.05
N LEU A 77 -2.45 3.78 -9.59
CA LEU A 77 -3.43 4.87 -9.59
C LEU A 77 -3.83 5.26 -11.02
N LYS A 78 -2.88 5.34 -11.95
CA LYS A 78 -3.18 5.60 -13.38
C LYS A 78 -4.05 4.51 -14.03
N ALA A 79 -3.95 3.27 -13.55
CA ALA A 79 -4.73 2.14 -14.04
C ALA A 79 -6.12 2.03 -13.40
N GLY A 80 -6.50 2.95 -12.51
CA GLY A 80 -7.83 3.03 -11.91
C GLY A 80 -7.91 2.53 -10.46
N ALA A 81 -6.79 2.35 -9.75
CA ALA A 81 -6.84 2.06 -8.32
C ALA A 81 -7.40 3.26 -7.53
N TYR A 82 -8.27 2.99 -6.57
CA TYR A 82 -8.79 4.00 -5.63
C TYR A 82 -7.68 4.52 -4.71
N GLY A 83 -6.84 3.61 -4.21
CA GLY A 83 -5.70 3.93 -3.37
C GLY A 83 -4.61 2.89 -3.48
N CYS A 84 -3.36 3.27 -3.24
CA CYS A 84 -2.23 2.35 -3.27
C CYS A 84 -1.18 2.75 -2.25
N SER A 85 -0.73 1.80 -1.44
CA SER A 85 0.27 2.05 -0.40
C SER A 85 1.03 0.77 -0.01
N ILE A 86 1.88 0.89 1.00
CA ILE A 86 2.71 -0.19 1.55
C ILE A 86 1.83 -1.09 2.42
N SER A 87 1.89 -2.40 2.19
CA SER A 87 1.26 -3.37 3.09
C SER A 87 2.16 -3.61 4.30
N GLY A 88 1.70 -3.16 5.48
CA GLY A 88 2.42 -3.31 6.74
C GLY A 88 3.81 -2.64 6.72
N ALA A 89 4.86 -3.43 6.96
CA ALA A 89 6.25 -2.97 6.91
C ALA A 89 6.87 -2.99 5.50
N GLY A 90 6.14 -3.48 4.48
CA GLY A 90 6.69 -3.77 3.16
C GLY A 90 7.46 -5.10 3.13
N PRO A 91 8.04 -5.48 1.98
CA PRO A 91 8.09 -4.73 0.72
C PRO A 91 6.81 -4.84 -0.11
N SER A 92 5.83 -5.64 0.33
CA SER A 92 4.55 -5.80 -0.37
C SER A 92 3.84 -4.46 -0.52
N ILE A 93 3.30 -4.24 -1.71
CA ILE A 93 2.51 -3.07 -2.09
C ILE A 93 1.09 -3.57 -2.33
N PHE A 94 0.08 -2.83 -1.87
CA PHE A 94 -1.32 -3.15 -2.14
C PHE A 94 -2.00 -2.00 -2.87
N ALA A 95 -3.03 -2.32 -3.64
CA ALA A 95 -3.91 -1.35 -4.27
C ALA A 95 -5.37 -1.73 -3.99
N LEU A 96 -6.19 -0.74 -3.62
CA LEU A 96 -7.65 -0.85 -3.55
C LEU A 96 -8.22 -0.61 -4.94
N THR A 97 -9.07 -1.50 -5.41
CA THR A 97 -9.62 -1.45 -6.77
C THR A 97 -11.06 -1.94 -6.79
N SER A 98 -11.81 -1.57 -7.83
CA SER A 98 -13.02 -2.31 -8.16
C SER A 98 -12.67 -3.63 -8.86
N PRO A 99 -13.53 -4.65 -8.80
CA PRO A 99 -13.30 -5.91 -9.50
C PRO A 99 -12.99 -5.72 -11.00
N GLN A 100 -13.65 -4.74 -11.64
CA GLN A 100 -13.56 -4.47 -13.07
C GLN A 100 -12.16 -4.02 -13.51
N VAL A 101 -11.43 -3.28 -12.66
CA VAL A 101 -10.08 -2.77 -12.97
C VAL A 101 -8.96 -3.52 -12.25
N SER A 102 -9.29 -4.52 -11.43
CA SER A 102 -8.31 -5.26 -10.63
C SER A 102 -7.17 -5.87 -11.48
N ASN A 103 -7.52 -6.47 -12.62
CA ASN A 103 -6.54 -7.06 -13.54
C ASN A 103 -5.67 -6.01 -14.26
N SER A 104 -6.23 -4.87 -14.65
CA SER A 104 -5.46 -3.80 -15.31
C SER A 104 -4.48 -3.16 -14.32
N VAL A 105 -4.94 -2.89 -13.09
CA VAL A 105 -4.09 -2.38 -12.00
C VAL A 105 -2.98 -3.36 -11.67
N ALA A 106 -3.31 -4.65 -11.51
CA ALA A 106 -2.33 -5.72 -11.26
C ALA A 106 -1.23 -5.75 -12.32
N ARG A 107 -1.59 -5.75 -13.61
CA ARG A 107 -0.61 -5.73 -14.72
C ARG A 107 0.20 -4.44 -14.74
N ALA A 108 -0.41 -3.29 -14.47
CA ALA A 108 0.31 -2.01 -14.43
C ALA A 108 1.37 -1.99 -13.33
N MET A 109 1.06 -2.53 -12.15
CA MET A 109 2.03 -2.70 -11.06
C MET A 109 3.16 -3.68 -11.44
N ALA A 110 2.80 -4.83 -12.02
CA ALA A 110 3.75 -5.87 -12.43
C ALA A 110 4.75 -5.38 -13.48
N ARG A 111 4.28 -4.66 -14.51
CA ARG A 111 5.13 -4.09 -15.57
C ARG A 111 6.25 -3.22 -15.04
N VAL A 112 5.99 -2.41 -14.01
CA VAL A 112 7.03 -1.59 -13.36
C VAL A 112 8.10 -2.46 -12.70
N LEU A 113 7.75 -3.64 -12.19
CA LEU A 113 8.73 -4.54 -11.58
C LEU A 113 9.51 -5.34 -12.64
N GLU A 114 8.82 -5.75 -13.70
CA GLU A 114 9.40 -6.44 -14.87
C GLU A 114 10.45 -5.59 -15.58
N GLU A 115 10.17 -4.31 -15.83
CA GLU A 115 11.09 -3.36 -16.46
C GLU A 115 12.43 -3.29 -15.72
N PHE A 116 12.42 -3.50 -14.40
CA PHE A 116 13.60 -3.46 -13.55
C PHE A 116 14.10 -4.87 -13.16
N SER A 117 13.58 -5.93 -13.78
CA SER A 117 13.94 -7.34 -13.50
C SER A 117 13.83 -7.73 -12.01
N ILE A 118 12.81 -7.16 -11.33
CA ILE A 118 12.50 -7.41 -9.93
C ILE A 118 11.53 -8.58 -9.83
N SER A 119 11.90 -9.64 -9.12
CA SER A 119 11.01 -10.79 -8.87
C SER A 119 9.82 -10.38 -8.01
N TYR A 120 8.62 -10.86 -8.35
CA TYR A 120 7.39 -10.53 -7.64
C TYR A 120 6.43 -11.72 -7.60
N LYS A 121 5.45 -11.66 -6.69
CA LYS A 121 4.26 -12.51 -6.67
C LYS A 121 3.05 -11.59 -6.64
N LEU A 122 2.09 -11.84 -7.52
CA LEU A 122 0.86 -11.05 -7.62
C LEU A 122 -0.32 -11.84 -7.07
N LEU A 123 -1.15 -11.16 -6.27
CA LEU A 123 -2.38 -11.71 -5.70
C LEU A 123 -3.51 -10.70 -5.89
N ILE A 124 -4.61 -11.14 -6.50
CA ILE A 124 -5.88 -10.40 -6.52
C ILE A 124 -6.80 -11.10 -5.54
N THR A 125 -7.18 -10.40 -4.48
CA THR A 125 -7.99 -10.97 -3.40
C THR A 125 -9.08 -9.99 -2.96
N ARG A 126 -9.99 -10.48 -2.12
CA ARG A 126 -11.02 -9.69 -1.44
C ARG A 126 -10.78 -9.73 0.07
N PHE A 127 -11.38 -8.78 0.79
CA PHE A 127 -11.42 -8.83 2.24
C PHE A 127 -12.04 -10.15 2.70
N SER A 128 -11.35 -10.86 3.60
CA SER A 128 -11.92 -12.04 4.23
C SER A 128 -12.99 -11.61 5.24
N ARG A 129 -14.14 -12.29 5.23
CA ARG A 129 -15.16 -12.16 6.30
C ARG A 129 -14.94 -13.15 7.43
N GLU A 130 -14.01 -14.07 7.24
CA GLU A 130 -13.66 -15.11 8.20
C GLU A 130 -12.22 -14.92 8.68
N GLY A 131 -11.98 -15.23 9.95
CA GLY A 131 -10.64 -15.28 10.52
C GLY A 131 -9.96 -16.63 10.28
N ALA A 132 -9.07 -17.01 11.19
CA ALA A 132 -8.52 -18.37 11.20
C ALA A 132 -9.63 -19.38 11.52
N ARG A 133 -9.58 -20.54 10.85
CA ARG A 133 -10.48 -21.68 11.07
C ARG A 133 -9.67 -22.97 11.10
N VAL A 134 -10.19 -23.98 11.78
CA VAL A 134 -9.63 -25.34 11.72
C VAL A 134 -10.02 -25.94 10.38
N GLU A 135 -9.04 -26.36 9.58
CA GLU A 135 -9.29 -27.17 8.39
C GLU A 135 -9.26 -28.64 8.80
N GLY A 136 -10.35 -29.36 8.51
CA GLY A 136 -10.50 -30.78 8.77
C GLY A 136 -9.97 -31.64 7.62
#